data_AF-A0A2V6MDN4-F1
#
_entry.id   AF-A0A2V6MDN4-F1
#
_cell.length_a   1.000
_cell.length_b   1.000
_cell.length_c   1.000
_cell.angle_alpha   90.00
_cell.angle_beta   90.00
_cell.angle_gamma   90.00
#
_symmetry.space_group_name_H-M   'P 1'
#
loop_
_entity.id
_entity.type
_entity.pdbx_description
1 polymer ?
#
loop_
_entity_poly.entity_id
_entity_poly.type
_entity_poly.pdbx_seq_one_letter_code
_entity_poly.pdbx_strand_id
1 'polypeptide(L)'
;MPDFIPRRFWRFHFMKNLVIGITLATLAAPAFAQNPPALKDSKDKVSYSIGLDIGTTFKKQKMEINSDALVAGLKDGMSGAKPALNPDEVRQVMMEFSKDMREKTAAATKEAAEKNSKEGEKFLAENKAKPGVKTTASGLQYKMEKEGNGTPPKETDTVVVNYRGTLIDGT
;
A
#
# COMPACT_ATOMS: atom_id res chain seq x y z
N MET A 1 101.60 -17.73 -24.28
CA MET A 1 101.43 -19.12 -23.80
C MET A 1 99.94 -19.39 -23.68
N PRO A 2 99.49 -20.58 -24.08
CA PRO A 2 98.08 -20.90 -24.39
C PRO A 2 97.30 -21.14 -23.08
N ASP A 3 95.97 -21.15 -23.03
CA ASP A 3 95.25 -22.41 -23.24
C ASP A 3 93.71 -22.25 -23.18
N PHE A 4 93.06 -22.93 -24.13
CA PHE A 4 91.79 -23.66 -24.05
C PHE A 4 90.45 -22.93 -23.85
N ILE A 5 89.79 -22.69 -24.98
CA ILE A 5 88.34 -22.90 -25.18
C ILE A 5 88.25 -24.28 -25.87
N PRO A 6 87.31 -25.24 -25.58
CA PRO A 6 85.94 -25.05 -26.09
C PRO A 6 84.72 -25.87 -25.59
N ARG A 7 83.55 -25.33 -26.00
CA ARG A 7 82.32 -26.02 -26.51
C ARG A 7 81.34 -26.67 -25.53
N ARG A 8 80.14 -26.08 -25.49
CA ARG A 8 78.86 -26.72 -25.89
C ARG A 8 77.83 -25.62 -26.25
N PHE A 9 77.62 -25.29 -27.53
CA PHE A 9 76.63 -25.87 -28.48
C PHE A 9 75.17 -25.62 -28.02
N TRP A 10 74.55 -24.46 -28.33
CA TRP A 10 73.73 -24.07 -29.49
C TRP A 10 72.24 -24.54 -29.51
N ARG A 11 71.34 -23.54 -29.69
CA ARG A 11 69.99 -23.47 -30.35
C ARG A 11 68.92 -22.81 -29.44
N PHE A 12 68.48 -21.56 -29.65
CA PHE A 12 67.59 -20.94 -30.65
C PHE A 12 66.09 -21.35 -30.65
N HIS A 13 65.24 -20.31 -30.53
CA HIS A 13 63.85 -20.09 -31.03
C HIS A 13 62.60 -20.39 -30.16
N PHE A 14 61.84 -19.29 -29.92
CA PHE A 14 60.36 -19.09 -29.94
C PHE A 14 59.43 -19.89 -28.99
N MET A 15 58.67 -19.19 -28.12
CA MET A 15 57.17 -19.18 -28.10
C MET A 15 56.54 -18.25 -27.01
N LYS A 16 55.57 -17.42 -27.46
CA LYS A 16 54.24 -17.03 -26.90
C LYS A 16 53.98 -16.98 -25.38
N ASN A 17 53.49 -15.82 -24.88
CA ASN A 17 52.26 -15.58 -24.07
C ASN A 17 52.30 -14.14 -23.47
N LEU A 18 51.44 -13.17 -23.84
CA LEU A 18 50.04 -12.90 -23.44
C LEU A 18 49.90 -12.00 -22.18
N VAL A 19 48.94 -11.05 -22.24
CA VAL A 19 48.29 -10.22 -21.19
C VAL A 19 48.93 -8.82 -20.97
N ILE A 20 48.53 -7.75 -21.68
CA ILE A 20 47.28 -6.94 -21.67
C ILE A 20 47.01 -6.23 -20.33
N GLY A 21 47.15 -4.90 -20.34
CA GLY A 21 46.95 -4.00 -19.21
C GLY A 21 45.48 -3.70 -18.89
N ILE A 22 45.25 -3.24 -17.66
CA ILE A 22 43.96 -2.76 -17.17
C ILE A 22 44.17 -1.34 -16.61
N THR A 23 43.81 -0.34 -17.41
CA THR A 23 43.57 1.04 -16.97
C THR A 23 42.20 1.10 -16.28
N LEU A 24 42.17 1.50 -15.01
CA LEU A 24 40.94 1.86 -14.31
C LEU A 24 40.32 3.12 -14.96
N ALA A 25 39.30 2.93 -15.77
CA ALA A 25 38.37 3.99 -16.15
C ALA A 25 37.24 4.03 -15.12
N THR A 26 37.28 5.00 -14.21
CA THR A 26 36.16 5.33 -13.32
C THR A 26 35.01 5.91 -14.16
N LEU A 27 34.02 5.07 -14.46
CA LEU A 27 32.70 5.51 -14.95
C LEU A 27 31.97 6.21 -13.80
N ALA A 28 31.93 7.54 -13.85
CA ALA A 28 30.96 8.31 -13.09
C ALA A 28 29.58 8.11 -13.72
N ALA A 29 28.73 7.28 -13.10
CA ALA A 29 27.32 7.24 -13.42
C ALA A 29 26.69 8.57 -12.96
N PRO A 30 25.94 9.30 -13.80
CA PRO A 30 25.11 10.37 -13.31
C PRO A 30 24.01 9.73 -12.47
N ALA A 31 24.07 9.95 -11.15
CA ALA A 31 22.93 9.74 -10.28
C ALA A 31 21.81 10.66 -10.78
N PHE A 32 20.83 10.10 -11.50
CA PHE A 32 19.57 10.79 -11.77
C PHE A 32 18.83 10.92 -10.45
N ALA A 33 19.22 11.92 -9.65
CA ALA A 33 18.31 12.50 -8.68
C ALA A 33 17.14 13.07 -9.50
N GLN A 34 15.97 12.45 -9.39
CA GLN A 34 14.74 13.02 -9.93
C GLN A 34 14.48 14.34 -9.20
N ASN A 35 14.86 15.45 -9.81
CA ASN A 35 14.47 16.77 -9.33
C ASN A 35 12.93 16.82 -9.26
N PRO A 36 12.35 17.41 -8.19
CA PRO A 36 10.90 17.53 -8.07
C PRO A 36 10.34 18.21 -9.32
N PRO A 37 9.21 17.72 -9.87
CA PRO A 37 8.65 18.26 -11.09
C PRO A 37 8.36 19.75 -10.89
N ALA A 38 8.91 20.59 -11.77
CA ALA A 38 8.63 22.01 -11.76
C ALA A 38 7.17 22.23 -12.19
N LEU A 39 6.29 22.51 -11.24
CA LEU A 39 4.86 22.76 -11.48
C LEU A 39 4.66 24.22 -11.88
N LYS A 40 4.70 24.50 -13.18
CA LYS A 40 4.79 25.87 -13.72
C LYS A 40 3.42 26.49 -13.96
N ASP A 41 2.43 25.69 -14.32
CA ASP A 41 1.09 26.16 -14.67
C ASP A 41 -0.04 25.41 -13.92
N SER A 42 -1.29 25.80 -14.19
CA SER A 42 -2.47 25.18 -13.60
C SER A 42 -2.61 23.70 -14.02
N LYS A 43 -2.26 23.38 -15.26
CA LYS A 43 -2.37 22.03 -15.79
C LYS A 43 -1.39 21.09 -15.07
N ASP A 44 -0.16 21.53 -14.84
CA ASP A 44 0.84 20.78 -14.06
C ASP A 44 0.35 20.49 -12.64
N LYS A 45 -0.22 21.49 -11.97
CA LYS A 45 -0.76 21.34 -10.61
C LYS A 45 -1.96 20.38 -10.56
N VAL A 46 -2.87 20.46 -11.53
CA VAL A 46 -4.01 19.55 -11.63
C VAL A 46 -3.53 18.12 -11.87
N SER A 47 -2.64 17.89 -12.82
CA SER A 47 -2.08 16.56 -13.11
C SER A 47 -1.34 15.97 -11.91
N TYR A 48 -0.54 16.78 -11.21
CA TYR A 48 0.15 16.34 -9.99
C TYR A 48 -0.83 16.01 -8.86
N SER A 49 -1.87 16.82 -8.68
CA SER A 49 -2.88 16.59 -7.63
C SER A 49 -3.67 15.30 -7.87
N ILE A 50 -4.02 14.99 -9.11
CA ILE A 50 -4.65 13.71 -9.48
C ILE A 50 -3.70 12.55 -9.16
N GLY A 51 -2.43 12.63 -9.58
CA GLY A 51 -1.43 11.60 -9.28
C GLY A 51 -1.20 11.40 -7.77
N LEU A 52 -1.18 12.49 -7.01
CA LEU A 52 -1.02 12.46 -5.55
C LEU A 52 -2.22 11.80 -4.87
N ASP A 53 -3.44 12.09 -5.32
CA ASP A 53 -4.66 11.47 -4.77
C ASP A 53 -4.71 9.96 -5.05
N ILE A 54 -4.39 9.56 -6.29
CA ILE A 54 -4.27 8.14 -6.68
C ILE A 54 -3.22 7.44 -5.82
N GLY A 55 -2.00 8.00 -5.73
CA GLY A 55 -0.92 7.42 -4.94
C GLY A 55 -1.23 7.34 -3.45
N THR A 56 -1.90 8.36 -2.90
CA THR A 56 -2.35 8.37 -1.50
C THR A 56 -3.39 7.29 -1.25
N THR A 57 -4.33 7.11 -2.17
CA THR A 57 -5.35 6.05 -2.11
C THR A 57 -4.70 4.67 -2.14
N PHE A 58 -3.76 4.44 -3.05
CA PHE A 58 -3.04 3.16 -3.16
C PHE A 58 -2.24 2.85 -1.90
N LYS A 59 -1.57 3.86 -1.32
CA LYS A 59 -0.86 3.72 -0.04
C LYS A 59 -1.80 3.38 1.11
N LYS A 60 -2.96 4.06 1.21
CA LYS A 60 -3.97 3.79 2.26
C LYS A 60 -4.54 2.38 2.14
N GLN A 61 -4.79 1.93 0.91
CA GLN A 61 -5.27 0.58 0.60
C GLN A 61 -4.14 -0.47 0.62
N LYS A 62 -2.90 -0.08 0.91
CA LYS A 62 -1.70 -0.94 0.87
C LYS A 62 -1.56 -1.72 -0.45
N MET A 63 -1.91 -1.08 -1.56
CA MET A 63 -1.79 -1.69 -2.89
C MET A 63 -0.36 -1.57 -3.41
N GLU A 64 0.19 -2.70 -3.83
CA GLU A 64 1.51 -2.77 -4.45
C GLU A 64 1.34 -2.55 -5.96
N ILE A 65 1.62 -1.32 -6.41
CA ILE A 65 1.47 -0.92 -7.82
C ILE A 65 2.83 -0.52 -8.37
N ASN A 66 3.17 -1.05 -9.55
CA ASN A 66 4.31 -0.56 -10.32
C ASN A 66 3.97 0.81 -10.92
N SER A 67 4.59 1.87 -10.39
CA SER A 67 4.29 3.26 -10.79
C SER A 67 4.72 3.56 -12.23
N ASP A 68 5.84 3.00 -12.69
CA ASP A 68 6.33 3.24 -14.05
C ASP A 68 5.38 2.62 -15.09
N ALA A 69 4.91 1.39 -14.84
CA ALA A 69 3.95 0.71 -15.69
C ALA A 69 2.58 1.43 -15.71
N LEU A 70 2.13 1.93 -14.56
CA LEU A 70 0.89 2.71 -14.47
C LEU A 70 0.98 4.00 -15.28
N VAL A 71 2.09 4.74 -15.17
CA VAL A 71 2.31 5.97 -15.93
C VAL A 71 2.43 5.68 -17.43
N ALA A 72 3.06 4.56 -17.83
CA ALA A 72 3.11 4.13 -19.22
C ALA A 72 1.69 3.86 -19.78
N GLY A 73 0.88 3.07 -19.07
CA GLY A 73 -0.50 2.79 -19.49
C GLY A 73 -1.38 4.05 -19.57
N LEU A 74 -1.21 5.00 -18.65
CA LEU A 74 -1.90 6.29 -18.69
C LEU A 74 -1.52 7.08 -19.95
N LYS A 75 -0.22 7.13 -20.29
CA LYS A 75 0.26 7.82 -21.50
C LYS A 75 -0.23 7.16 -22.78
N ASP A 76 -0.21 5.84 -22.86
CA ASP A 76 -0.69 5.09 -24.02
C ASP A 76 -2.18 5.34 -24.26
N GLY A 77 -3.00 5.27 -23.19
CA GLY A 77 -4.44 5.53 -23.25
C GLY A 77 -4.78 6.97 -23.64
N MET A 78 -4.01 7.96 -23.17
CA MET A 78 -4.22 9.37 -23.52
C MET A 78 -3.81 9.71 -24.96
N SER A 79 -2.73 9.09 -25.45
CA SER A 79 -2.21 9.36 -26.78
C SER A 79 -2.91 8.56 -27.88
N GLY A 80 -3.70 7.54 -27.51
CA GLY A 80 -4.25 6.57 -28.45
C GLY A 80 -3.19 5.67 -29.06
N ALA A 81 -1.99 5.60 -28.45
CA ALA A 81 -0.95 4.67 -28.86
C ALA A 81 -1.43 3.22 -28.68
N LYS A 82 -0.86 2.30 -29.46
CA LYS A 82 -1.16 0.88 -29.31
C LYS A 82 -0.78 0.43 -27.89
N PRO A 83 -1.73 0.04 -27.04
CA PRO A 83 -1.42 -0.34 -25.67
C PRO A 83 -0.53 -1.59 -25.64
N ALA A 84 0.33 -1.69 -24.64
CA ALA A 84 1.18 -2.86 -24.43
C ALA A 84 0.40 -4.16 -24.17
N LEU A 85 -0.86 -4.03 -23.72
CA LEU A 85 -1.80 -5.13 -23.50
C LEU A 85 -2.96 -5.03 -24.47
N ASN A 86 -3.42 -6.16 -24.99
CA ASN A 86 -4.64 -6.21 -25.78
C ASN A 86 -5.89 -6.13 -24.89
N PRO A 87 -7.08 -5.83 -25.45
CA PRO A 87 -8.30 -5.66 -24.65
C PRO A 87 -8.69 -6.87 -23.79
N ASP A 88 -8.41 -8.09 -24.25
CA ASP A 88 -8.76 -9.30 -23.53
C ASP A 88 -7.79 -9.58 -22.37
N GLU A 89 -6.50 -9.28 -22.55
CA GLU A 89 -5.51 -9.30 -21.46
C GLU A 89 -5.88 -8.29 -20.37
N VAL A 90 -6.25 -7.07 -20.75
CA VAL A 90 -6.71 -6.05 -19.79
C VAL A 90 -7.93 -6.55 -19.01
N ARG A 91 -8.92 -7.14 -19.69
CA ARG A 91 -10.11 -7.69 -19.01
C ARG A 91 -9.75 -8.81 -18.04
N GLN A 92 -8.88 -9.75 -18.45
CA GLN A 92 -8.47 -10.87 -17.60
C GLN A 92 -7.72 -10.39 -16.36
N VAL A 93 -6.73 -9.51 -16.53
CA VAL A 93 -5.96 -8.93 -15.42
C VAL A 93 -6.87 -8.14 -14.48
N MET A 94 -7.79 -7.34 -15.01
CA MET A 94 -8.72 -6.57 -14.18
C MET A 94 -9.74 -7.44 -13.44
N MET A 95 -10.14 -8.58 -14.00
CA MET A 95 -11.00 -9.56 -13.33
C MET A 95 -10.26 -10.22 -12.16
N GLU A 96 -9.01 -10.61 -12.35
CA GLU A 96 -8.17 -11.19 -11.30
C GLU A 96 -7.87 -10.17 -10.20
N PHE A 97 -7.52 -8.94 -10.58
CA PHE A 97 -7.39 -7.82 -9.65
C PHE A 97 -8.67 -7.58 -8.85
N SER A 98 -9.83 -7.56 -9.49
CA SER A 98 -11.12 -7.39 -8.81
C SER A 98 -11.44 -8.55 -7.85
N LYS A 99 -10.97 -9.76 -8.14
CA LYS A 99 -11.08 -10.91 -7.24
C LYS A 99 -10.18 -10.73 -6.02
N ASP A 100 -8.90 -10.42 -6.21
CA ASP A 100 -7.93 -10.17 -5.12
C ASP A 100 -8.41 -9.04 -4.20
N MET A 101 -8.93 -7.94 -4.78
CA MET A 101 -9.47 -6.82 -4.00
C MET A 101 -10.70 -7.20 -3.17
N ARG A 102 -11.59 -8.06 -3.69
CA ARG A 102 -12.72 -8.58 -2.90
C ARG A 102 -12.24 -9.46 -1.75
N GLU A 103 -11.25 -10.31 -1.99
CA GLU A 103 -10.67 -11.19 -0.95
C GLU A 103 -9.97 -10.37 0.14
N LYS A 104 -9.16 -9.37 -0.22
CA LYS A 104 -8.54 -8.43 0.72
C LYS A 104 -9.58 -7.64 1.53
N THR A 105 -10.64 -7.16 0.89
CA THR A 105 -11.71 -6.42 1.58
C THR A 105 -12.48 -7.34 2.53
N ALA A 106 -12.78 -8.57 2.13
CA ALA A 106 -13.44 -9.55 2.98
C ALA A 106 -12.57 -9.92 4.20
N ALA A 107 -11.26 -10.11 4.00
CA ALA A 107 -10.31 -10.36 5.08
C ALA A 107 -10.25 -9.17 6.06
N ALA A 108 -10.08 -7.94 5.56
CA ALA A 108 -10.07 -6.74 6.39
C ALA A 108 -11.38 -6.54 7.16
N THR A 109 -12.52 -6.82 6.53
CA THR A 109 -13.85 -6.74 7.18
C THR A 109 -13.98 -7.80 8.29
N LYS A 110 -13.50 -9.02 8.03
CA LYS A 110 -13.49 -10.09 9.04
C LYS A 110 -12.61 -9.73 10.23
N GLU A 111 -11.39 -9.25 9.98
CA GLU A 111 -10.48 -8.79 11.05
C GLU A 111 -11.09 -7.65 11.87
N ALA A 112 -11.70 -6.67 11.21
CA ALA A 112 -12.38 -5.57 11.88
C ALA A 112 -13.58 -6.07 12.71
N ALA A 113 -14.37 -7.01 12.19
CA ALA A 113 -15.49 -7.60 12.92
C ALA A 113 -15.03 -8.37 14.16
N GLU A 114 -13.98 -9.19 14.04
CA GLU A 114 -13.41 -9.92 15.18
C GLU A 114 -12.84 -8.97 16.25
N LYS A 115 -12.15 -7.91 15.82
CA LYS A 115 -11.65 -6.87 16.72
C LYS A 115 -12.80 -6.16 17.44
N ASN A 116 -13.81 -5.70 16.70
CA ASN A 116 -14.96 -4.99 17.24
C ASN A 116 -15.79 -5.87 18.19
N SER A 117 -15.94 -7.16 17.89
CA SER A 117 -16.61 -8.10 18.81
C SER A 117 -15.88 -8.19 20.14
N LYS A 118 -14.56 -8.40 20.11
CA LYS A 118 -13.73 -8.49 21.32
C LYS A 118 -13.74 -7.19 22.13
N GLU A 119 -13.59 -6.05 21.47
CA GLU A 119 -13.63 -4.74 22.12
C GLU A 119 -15.01 -4.43 22.68
N GLY A 120 -16.07 -4.78 21.96
CA GLY A 120 -17.47 -4.65 22.41
C GLY A 120 -17.79 -5.53 23.61
N GLU A 121 -17.40 -6.81 23.59
CA GLU A 121 -17.56 -7.73 24.71
C GLU A 121 -16.85 -7.22 25.97
N LYS A 122 -15.61 -6.75 25.82
CA LYS A 122 -14.84 -6.15 26.91
C LYS A 122 -15.52 -4.89 27.45
N PHE A 123 -15.92 -3.97 26.57
CA PHE A 123 -16.61 -2.74 26.96
C PHE A 123 -17.91 -3.06 27.72
N LEU A 124 -18.71 -3.99 27.21
CA LEU A 124 -19.96 -4.40 27.85
C LEU A 124 -19.70 -5.05 29.22
N ALA A 125 -18.67 -5.89 29.36
CA ALA A 125 -18.32 -6.49 30.65
C ALA A 125 -17.92 -5.44 31.70
N GLU A 126 -17.06 -4.49 31.32
CA GLU A 126 -16.65 -3.38 32.19
C GLU A 126 -17.81 -2.43 32.52
N ASN A 127 -18.69 -2.19 31.55
CA ASN A 127 -19.80 -1.26 31.71
C ASN A 127 -20.88 -1.79 32.67
N LYS A 128 -21.14 -3.11 32.72
CA LYS A 128 -22.07 -3.71 33.69
C LYS A 128 -21.64 -3.50 35.13
N ALA A 129 -20.35 -3.36 35.38
CA ALA A 129 -19.80 -3.15 36.73
C ALA A 129 -19.92 -1.70 37.20
N LYS A 130 -20.28 -0.76 36.31
CA LYS A 130 -20.39 0.66 36.68
C LYS A 130 -21.66 0.94 37.50
N PRO A 131 -21.60 1.89 38.45
CA PRO A 131 -22.75 2.21 39.29
C PRO A 131 -23.93 2.76 38.48
N GLY A 132 -25.13 2.26 38.78
CA GLY A 132 -26.38 2.68 38.14
C GLY A 132 -26.67 2.02 36.78
N VAL A 133 -25.76 1.18 36.26
CA VAL A 133 -26.01 0.40 35.04
C VAL A 133 -26.87 -0.82 35.37
N LYS A 134 -27.95 -1.02 34.59
CA LYS A 134 -28.83 -2.18 34.65
C LYS A 134 -28.73 -2.95 33.34
N THR A 135 -28.77 -4.28 33.41
CA THR A 135 -28.74 -5.18 32.24
C THR A 135 -30.10 -5.86 32.08
N THR A 136 -30.66 -5.86 30.88
CA THR A 136 -31.89 -6.58 30.54
C THR A 136 -31.63 -8.05 30.19
N ALA A 137 -32.67 -8.86 30.09
CA ALA A 137 -32.56 -10.25 29.63
C ALA A 137 -32.02 -10.39 28.20
N SER A 138 -32.20 -9.36 27.36
CA SER A 138 -31.64 -9.31 26.00
C SER A 138 -30.16 -8.91 25.95
N GLY A 139 -29.56 -8.54 27.09
CA GLY A 139 -28.16 -8.09 27.17
C GLY A 139 -27.98 -6.57 27.00
N LEU A 140 -29.05 -5.83 26.73
CA LEU A 140 -29.02 -4.37 26.67
C LEU A 140 -28.64 -3.78 28.04
N GLN A 141 -27.73 -2.82 28.03
CA GLN A 141 -27.34 -2.09 29.23
C GLN A 141 -27.82 -0.66 29.15
N TYR A 142 -28.40 -0.16 30.25
CA TYR A 142 -28.84 1.22 30.35
C TYR A 142 -28.54 1.77 31.74
N LYS A 143 -28.41 3.09 31.81
CA LYS A 143 -28.32 3.84 33.05
C LYS A 143 -29.37 4.95 33.00
N MET A 144 -30.22 5.02 34.02
CA MET A 144 -31.17 6.13 34.14
C MET A 144 -30.44 7.31 34.78
N GLU A 145 -30.23 8.38 34.02
CA GLU A 145 -29.64 9.62 34.55
C GLU A 145 -30.68 10.46 35.30
N LYS A 146 -31.88 10.58 34.74
CA LYS A 146 -33.01 11.26 35.35
C LYS A 146 -34.30 10.54 34.98
N GLU A 147 -35.04 10.12 36.00
CA GLU A 147 -36.35 9.48 35.81
C GLU A 147 -37.39 10.52 35.40
N GLY A 148 -38.23 10.17 34.43
CA GLY A 148 -39.34 10.99 33.97
C GLY A 148 -40.66 10.52 34.61
N ASN A 149 -41.64 11.41 34.69
CA ASN A 149 -42.93 11.14 35.34
C ASN A 149 -44.06 10.84 34.34
N GLY A 150 -43.73 10.61 33.07
CA GLY A 150 -44.68 10.32 32.01
C GLY A 150 -45.00 8.83 31.89
N THR A 151 -46.08 8.51 31.19
CA THR A 151 -46.42 7.13 30.84
C THR A 151 -45.35 6.54 29.94
N PRO A 152 -44.84 5.31 30.21
CA PRO A 152 -43.93 4.63 29.31
C PRO A 152 -44.55 4.46 27.91
N PRO A 153 -43.77 4.68 26.83
CA PRO A 153 -44.28 4.53 25.47
C PRO A 153 -44.60 3.07 25.15
N LYS A 154 -45.64 2.86 24.34
CA LYS A 154 -46.02 1.56 23.78
C LYS A 154 -45.34 1.34 22.42
N GLU A 155 -45.34 0.09 21.95
CA GLU A 155 -44.74 -0.29 20.66
C GLU A 155 -45.33 0.46 19.46
N THR A 156 -46.59 0.89 19.55
CA THR A 156 -47.30 1.63 18.48
C THR A 156 -47.14 3.14 18.54
N ASP A 157 -46.48 3.67 19.58
CA ASP A 157 -46.41 5.10 19.82
C ASP A 157 -45.28 5.74 19.00
N THR A 158 -45.45 7.01 18.65
CA THR A 158 -44.37 7.81 18.06
C THR A 158 -43.72 8.65 19.15
N VAL A 159 -42.39 8.56 19.27
CA VAL A 159 -41.60 9.29 20.27
C VAL A 159 -40.75 10.38 19.62
N VAL A 160 -40.55 11.48 20.33
CA VAL A 160 -39.62 12.55 19.94
C VAL A 160 -38.44 12.52 20.92
N VAL A 161 -37.22 12.37 20.40
CA VAL A 161 -36.01 12.23 21.21
C VAL A 161 -34.91 13.15 20.71
N ASN A 162 -34.14 13.70 21.65
CA ASN A 162 -32.82 14.25 21.38
C ASN A 162 -31.80 13.22 21.85
N TYR A 163 -30.97 12.72 20.93
CA TYR A 163 -30.01 11.68 21.24
C TYR A 163 -28.63 12.00 20.67
N ARG A 164 -27.61 11.38 21.28
CA ARG A 164 -26.25 11.32 20.76
C ARG A 164 -25.81 9.87 20.71
N GLY A 165 -25.45 9.40 19.53
CA GLY A 165 -24.77 8.12 19.35
C GLY A 165 -23.27 8.34 19.28
N THR A 166 -22.51 7.45 19.91
CA THR A 166 -21.06 7.34 19.73
C THR A 166 -20.67 5.86 19.66
N LEU A 167 -19.59 5.55 18.96
CA LEU A 167 -18.94 4.24 19.06
C LEU A 167 -18.22 4.10 20.41
N ILE A 168 -17.72 2.89 20.70
CA ILE A 168 -17.01 2.58 21.95
C ILE A 168 -15.70 3.38 22.11
N ASP A 169 -15.15 3.90 21.01
CA ASP A 169 -13.98 4.78 20.99
C ASP A 169 -14.32 6.27 21.13
N GLY A 170 -15.61 6.60 21.22
CA GLY A 170 -16.12 7.96 21.40
C GLY A 170 -16.36 8.75 20.12
N THR A 171 -16.12 8.16 18.94
CA THR A 171 -16.46 8.77 17.64
C THR A 171 -17.95 8.78 17.34
#